data_AF-A0A7S0I200-F1
#
_entry.id   AF-A0A7S0I200-F1
#
_cell.length_a   1.000
_cell.length_b   1.000
_cell.length_c   1.000
_cell.angle_alpha   90.00
_cell.angle_beta   90.00
_cell.angle_gamma   90.00
#
_symmetry.space_group_name_H-M   'P 1'
#
loop_
_entity.id
_entity.type
_entity.pdbx_description
1 polymer ?
#
loop_
_entity_poly.entity_id
_entity_poly.type
_entity_poly.pdbx_seq_one_letter_code
_entity_poly.pdbx_strand_id
1 'polypeptide(L)'
;LTLALPHWTPSLQCADRRAHSCPRSMVDSAMLPSGGSLDITRHELHVEMQLSSPNLAKPRLYAFALTDQLAAFFSELAKDLGDPDMVIEMQSASGAAVSPLMVHSFAWKAGRSIIAGGSRIDVAVSSEESAVNAGEGCPSPRRRT
;
A
#
# COMPACT_ATOMS: atom_id res chain seq x y z
N LEU A 1 14.16 46.68 -45.49
CA LEU A 1 13.22 47.57 -44.78
C LEU A 1 12.04 46.73 -44.30
N THR A 2 11.75 46.84 -43.00
CA THR A 2 10.51 46.46 -42.29
C THR A 2 10.32 45.00 -41.87
N LEU A 3 10.31 44.85 -40.54
CA LEU A 3 10.05 43.68 -39.70
C LEU A 3 8.59 43.21 -39.75
N ALA A 4 8.36 41.91 -39.56
CA ALA A 4 7.17 41.40 -38.88
C ALA A 4 7.48 40.06 -38.18
N LEU A 5 7.29 40.06 -36.86
CA LEU A 5 7.48 38.94 -35.92
C LEU A 5 6.35 37.89 -36.04
N PRO A 6 6.54 36.66 -35.54
CA PRO A 6 5.58 35.57 -35.63
C PRO A 6 4.46 35.74 -34.60
N HIS A 7 3.20 35.66 -35.03
CA HIS A 7 2.06 35.56 -34.12
C HIS A 7 1.85 34.07 -33.79
N TRP A 8 2.33 33.65 -32.62
CA TRP A 8 1.84 32.44 -31.97
C TRP A 8 0.40 32.69 -31.50
N THR A 9 -0.55 32.02 -32.13
CA THR A 9 -1.88 31.77 -31.56
C THR A 9 -1.95 30.30 -31.17
N PRO A 10 -1.95 29.95 -29.87
CA PRO A 10 -2.33 28.60 -29.47
C PRO A 10 -3.84 28.46 -29.70
N SER A 11 -4.22 27.67 -30.70
CA SER A 11 -5.59 27.15 -30.77
C SER A 11 -5.83 26.29 -29.55
N LEU A 12 -6.57 26.84 -28.58
CA LEU A 12 -7.31 26.06 -27.59
C LEU A 12 -8.30 25.17 -28.32
N GLN A 13 -7.84 24.04 -28.84
CA GLN A 13 -8.73 22.94 -29.16
C GLN A 13 -9.14 22.33 -27.83
N CYS A 14 -10.40 22.57 -27.48
CA CYS A 14 -11.08 21.97 -26.36
C CYS A 14 -10.71 20.49 -26.28
N ALA A 15 -10.23 20.09 -25.10
CA ALA A 15 -10.01 18.72 -24.75
C ALA A 15 -11.30 17.93 -24.99
N ASP A 16 -11.34 17.16 -26.09
CA ASP A 16 -12.19 16.00 -26.18
C ASP A 16 -11.65 15.00 -25.16
N ARG A 17 -12.06 15.19 -23.90
CA ARG A 17 -11.93 14.20 -22.83
C ARG A 17 -12.90 13.07 -23.18
N ARG A 18 -12.63 12.35 -24.26
CA ARG A 18 -12.93 10.92 -24.30
C ARG A 18 -12.10 10.31 -23.19
N ALA A 19 -12.72 10.26 -22.02
CA ALA A 19 -12.37 9.28 -21.02
C ALA A 19 -12.24 7.96 -21.78
N HIS A 20 -11.01 7.50 -21.96
CA HIS A 20 -10.77 6.09 -22.13
C HIS A 20 -11.31 5.46 -20.84
N SER A 21 -12.59 5.09 -20.90
CA SER A 21 -13.21 4.12 -20.03
C SER A 21 -12.49 2.80 -20.29
N CYS A 22 -11.27 2.69 -19.78
CA CYS A 22 -10.74 1.40 -19.41
C CYS A 22 -11.77 0.85 -18.42
N PRO A 23 -12.31 -0.35 -18.62
CA PRO A 23 -13.06 -1.00 -17.58
C PRO A 23 -12.02 -1.33 -16.50
N ARG A 24 -11.76 -0.37 -15.60
CA ARG A 24 -11.24 -0.75 -14.30
C ARG A 24 -12.31 -1.70 -13.79
N SER A 25 -11.93 -2.95 -13.60
CA SER A 25 -12.59 -3.82 -12.65
C SER A 25 -12.50 -3.11 -11.30
N MET A 26 -13.38 -2.12 -11.09
CA MET A 26 -13.55 -1.39 -9.84
C MET A 26 -14.41 -2.31 -8.99
N VAL A 27 -13.82 -3.42 -8.58
CA VAL A 27 -14.29 -4.04 -7.35
C VAL A 27 -13.95 -3.01 -6.28
N ASP A 28 -14.96 -2.23 -5.90
CA ASP A 28 -14.89 -1.39 -4.73
C ASP A 28 -14.66 -2.35 -3.56
N SER A 29 -13.45 -2.35 -3.04
CA SER A 29 -13.07 -3.21 -1.93
C SER A 29 -13.96 -2.95 -0.72
N ALA A 30 -14.58 -1.76 -0.59
CA ALA A 30 -15.56 -1.48 0.46
C ALA A 30 -16.87 -2.27 0.34
N MET A 31 -17.19 -2.80 -0.85
CA MET A 31 -18.38 -3.62 -1.09
C MET A 31 -18.14 -5.13 -0.89
N LEU A 32 -16.87 -5.54 -0.77
CA LEU A 32 -16.54 -6.94 -0.54
C LEU A 32 -16.78 -7.35 0.91
N PRO A 33 -17.21 -8.60 1.17
CA PRO A 33 -17.28 -9.12 2.52
C PRO A 33 -15.88 -9.14 3.14
N SER A 34 -15.81 -8.92 4.46
CA SER A 34 -14.56 -9.04 5.19
C SER A 34 -14.10 -10.51 5.19
N GLY A 35 -12.93 -10.74 4.62
CA GLY A 35 -12.20 -12.00 4.64
C GLY A 35 -11.22 -12.13 5.81
N GLY A 36 -11.15 -11.14 6.69
CA GLY A 36 -10.27 -11.13 7.85
C GLY A 36 -9.52 -9.82 8.07
N SER A 37 -8.58 -9.84 9.01
CA SER A 37 -7.65 -8.75 9.32
C SER A 37 -6.21 -9.21 9.21
N LEU A 38 -5.36 -8.31 8.70
CA LEU A 38 -3.92 -8.49 8.65
C LEU A 38 -3.27 -7.39 9.49
N ASP A 39 -2.68 -7.79 10.62
CA ASP A 39 -1.94 -6.90 11.51
C ASP A 39 -0.46 -6.93 11.13
N ILE A 40 0.10 -5.77 10.78
CA ILE A 40 1.49 -5.62 10.34
C ILE A 40 2.30 -4.98 11.47
N THR A 41 3.37 -5.64 11.88
CA THR A 41 4.39 -5.08 12.76
C THR A 41 5.69 -4.92 11.98
N ARG A 42 6.20 -3.68 11.93
CA ARG A 42 7.45 -3.39 11.23
C ARG A 42 8.62 -3.43 12.20
N HIS A 43 9.64 -4.21 11.85
CA HIS A 43 10.92 -4.28 12.53
C HIS A 43 12.01 -3.62 11.68
N GLU A 44 13.24 -3.56 12.23
CA GLU A 44 14.39 -2.93 11.56
C GLU A 44 14.76 -3.62 10.23
N LEU A 45 14.69 -4.95 10.18
CA LEU A 45 15.15 -5.75 9.03
C LEU A 45 14.04 -6.53 8.31
N HIS A 46 12.88 -6.71 8.96
CA HIS A 46 11.76 -7.49 8.44
C HIS A 46 10.42 -6.89 8.82
N VAL A 47 9.36 -7.43 8.23
CA VAL A 47 7.97 -7.19 8.62
C VAL A 47 7.36 -8.49 9.08
N GLU A 48 6.66 -8.43 10.21
CA GLU A 48 5.81 -9.50 10.71
C GLU A 48 4.36 -9.18 10.40
N MET A 49 3.62 -10.18 9.96
CA MET A 49 2.26 -10.01 9.46
C MET A 49 1.41 -11.14 10.01
N GLN A 50 0.46 -10.80 10.86
CA GLN A 50 -0.44 -11.75 11.47
C GLN A 50 -1.80 -11.70 10.79
N LEU A 51 -2.17 -12.78 10.11
CA LEU A 51 -3.45 -12.92 9.43
C LEU A 51 -4.45 -13.65 10.33
N SER A 52 -5.58 -13.01 10.59
CA SER A 52 -6.75 -13.61 11.23
C SER A 52 -7.89 -13.64 10.22
N SER A 53 -8.33 -14.83 9.81
CA SER A 53 -9.40 -15.01 8.82
C SER A 53 -10.34 -16.12 9.27
N PRO A 54 -11.66 -16.02 9.02
CA PRO A 54 -12.60 -17.12 9.25
C PRO A 54 -12.29 -18.36 8.38
N ASN A 55 -11.55 -18.18 7.27
CA ASN A 55 -11.13 -19.27 6.39
C ASN A 55 -9.91 -20.04 6.92
N LEU A 56 -9.30 -19.57 8.01
CA LEU A 56 -8.15 -20.21 8.63
C LEU A 56 -8.54 -20.82 9.97
N ALA A 57 -8.13 -22.07 10.21
CA ALA A 57 -8.39 -22.75 11.48
C ALA A 57 -7.69 -22.06 12.67
N LYS A 58 -6.58 -21.38 12.42
CA LYS A 58 -5.80 -20.60 13.39
C LYS A 58 -5.18 -19.39 12.70
N PRO A 59 -4.91 -18.28 13.43
CA PRO A 59 -4.14 -17.18 12.89
C PRO A 59 -2.80 -17.64 12.32
N ARG A 60 -2.38 -17.03 11.22
CA ARG A 60 -1.11 -17.29 10.55
C ARG A 60 -0.15 -16.13 10.78
N LEU A 61 1.12 -16.45 11.00
CA LEU A 61 2.17 -15.45 11.13
C LEU A 61 3.14 -15.60 9.96
N TYR A 62 3.42 -14.49 9.30
CA TYR A 62 4.39 -14.39 8.23
C TYR A 62 5.51 -13.43 8.63
N ALA A 63 6.74 -13.73 8.23
CA ALA A 63 7.89 -12.86 8.43
C ALA A 63 8.68 -12.78 7.12
N PHE A 64 8.88 -11.57 6.61
CA PHE A 64 9.59 -11.33 5.35
C PHE A 64 10.58 -10.18 5.50
N ALA A 65 11.74 -10.29 4.84
CA ALA A 65 12.73 -9.22 4.88
C ALA A 65 12.16 -7.96 4.20
N LEU A 66 12.61 -6.78 4.64
CA LEU A 66 12.16 -5.51 4.06
C LEU A 66 12.47 -5.36 2.55
N THR A 67 13.43 -6.14 2.06
CA THR A 67 13.89 -6.22 0.68
C THR A 67 13.11 -7.22 -0.17
N ASP A 68 12.37 -8.14 0.46
CA ASP A 68 11.62 -9.15 -0.27
C ASP A 68 10.45 -8.50 -1.02
N GLN A 69 10.07 -9.12 -2.14
CA GLN A 69 8.94 -8.66 -2.93
C GLN A 69 7.62 -9.10 -2.31
N LEU A 70 6.62 -8.23 -2.39
CA LEU A 70 5.27 -8.48 -1.92
C LEU A 70 4.64 -9.75 -2.54
N ALA A 71 5.05 -10.10 -3.77
CA ALA A 71 4.66 -11.34 -4.44
C ALA A 71 4.93 -12.60 -3.60
N ALA A 72 6.02 -12.64 -2.82
CA ALA A 72 6.33 -13.78 -1.97
C ALA A 72 5.26 -14.02 -0.91
N PHE A 73 4.78 -12.94 -0.28
CA PHE A 73 3.66 -13.00 0.65
C PHE A 73 2.36 -13.43 -0.05
N PHE A 74 2.07 -12.91 -1.26
CA PHE A 74 0.87 -13.32 -2.00
C PHE A 74 0.87 -14.82 -2.30
N SER A 75 2.00 -15.38 -2.73
CA SER A 75 2.09 -16.83 -2.98
C SER A 75 1.84 -17.68 -1.73
N GLU A 76 2.34 -17.26 -0.56
CA GLU A 76 2.07 -17.99 0.69
C GLU A 76 0.62 -17.81 1.16
N LEU A 77 0.06 -16.61 1.02
CA LEU A 77 -1.33 -16.33 1.36
C LEU A 77 -2.31 -17.16 0.52
N ALA A 78 -2.05 -17.30 -0.79
CA ALA A 78 -2.86 -18.11 -1.69
C ALA A 78 -2.94 -19.57 -1.22
N LYS A 79 -1.77 -20.15 -0.90
CA LYS A 79 -1.66 -21.53 -0.37
C LYS A 79 -2.43 -21.69 0.94
N ASP A 80 -2.29 -20.75 1.88
CA ASP A 80 -2.94 -20.83 3.19
C ASP A 80 -4.46 -20.68 3.12
N LEU A 81 -4.96 -19.90 2.16
CA LEU A 81 -6.40 -19.77 1.89
C LEU A 81 -6.97 -20.95 1.08
N GLY A 82 -6.13 -21.91 0.68
CA GLY A 82 -6.54 -23.18 0.09
C GLY A 82 -6.56 -23.22 -1.44
N ASP A 83 -6.17 -22.14 -2.13
CA ASP A 83 -6.06 -22.10 -3.59
C ASP A 83 -4.75 -21.40 -3.99
N PRO A 84 -3.71 -22.15 -4.40
CA PRO A 84 -2.42 -21.58 -4.77
C PRO A 84 -2.45 -20.73 -6.05
N ASP A 85 -3.47 -20.91 -6.90
CA ASP A 85 -3.64 -20.17 -8.15
C ASP A 85 -4.56 -18.94 -7.97
N MET A 86 -5.00 -18.69 -6.73
CA MET A 86 -5.83 -17.55 -6.40
C MET A 86 -5.11 -16.23 -6.70
N VAL A 87 -5.81 -15.38 -7.45
CA VAL A 87 -5.35 -14.01 -7.70
C VAL A 87 -5.50 -13.21 -6.41
N ILE A 88 -4.37 -12.70 -5.93
CA ILE A 88 -4.29 -11.81 -4.78
C ILE A 88 -3.84 -10.44 -5.27
N GLU A 89 -4.62 -9.43 -4.91
CA GLU A 89 -4.33 -8.04 -5.21
C GLU A 89 -4.26 -7.23 -3.92
N MET A 90 -3.41 -6.22 -3.89
CA MET A 90 -3.44 -5.21 -2.83
C MET A 90 -3.95 -3.90 -3.41
N GLN A 91 -4.90 -3.28 -2.73
CA GLN A 91 -5.37 -1.94 -3.04
C GLN A 91 -4.83 -0.92 -2.04
N SER A 92 -4.47 0.25 -2.57
CA SER A 92 -4.21 1.45 -1.78
C SER A 92 -5.51 2.10 -1.30
N ALA A 93 -5.40 3.06 -0.37
CA ALA A 93 -6.55 3.82 0.12
C ALA A 93 -7.32 4.58 -0.98
N SER A 94 -6.70 4.84 -2.13
CA SER A 94 -7.36 5.46 -3.30
C SER A 94 -8.00 4.44 -4.25
N GLY A 95 -7.96 3.15 -3.92
CA GLY A 95 -8.41 2.04 -4.77
C GLY A 95 -7.42 1.68 -5.90
N ALA A 96 -6.24 2.30 -5.97
CA ALA A 96 -5.23 1.91 -6.94
C ALA A 96 -4.54 0.60 -6.53
N ALA A 97 -4.36 -0.32 -7.47
CA ALA A 97 -3.63 -1.56 -7.26
C ALA A 97 -2.15 -1.28 -6.93
N VAL A 98 -1.62 -2.00 -5.94
CA VAL A 98 -0.21 -1.99 -5.56
C VAL A 98 0.48 -3.13 -6.29
N SER A 99 1.61 -2.83 -6.93
CA SER A 99 2.37 -3.83 -7.68
C SER A 99 2.91 -4.94 -6.76
N PRO A 100 2.76 -6.23 -7.12
CA PRO A 100 3.36 -7.35 -6.38
C PRO A 100 4.89 -7.32 -6.42
N LEU A 101 5.49 -6.63 -7.40
CA LEU A 101 6.94 -6.43 -7.50
C LEU A 101 7.48 -5.37 -6.53
N MET A 102 6.59 -4.67 -5.81
CA MET A 102 7.00 -3.72 -4.77
C MET A 102 7.62 -4.48 -3.60
N VAL A 103 8.69 -3.92 -3.03
CA VAL A 103 9.30 -4.48 -1.81
C VAL A 103 8.44 -4.21 -0.57
N HIS A 104 8.50 -5.12 0.40
CA HIS A 104 7.68 -5.04 1.61
C HIS A 104 7.82 -3.73 2.39
N SER A 105 9.01 -3.12 2.41
CA SER A 105 9.27 -1.84 3.10
C SER A 105 8.36 -0.67 2.67
N PHE A 106 7.79 -0.71 1.47
CA PHE A 106 6.84 0.30 0.96
C PHE A 106 5.41 -0.22 0.81
N ALA A 107 5.21 -1.53 0.99
CA ALA A 107 3.95 -2.22 0.78
C ALA A 107 2.92 -1.95 1.90
N TRP A 108 3.36 -1.56 3.10
CA TRP A 108 2.48 -1.48 4.26
C TRP A 108 2.23 -0.04 4.67
N LYS A 109 0.98 0.40 4.50
CA LYS A 109 0.51 1.74 4.88
C LYS A 109 -0.94 1.62 5.35
N ALA A 110 -1.35 2.52 6.24
CA ALA A 110 -2.74 2.62 6.67
C ALA A 110 -3.69 2.82 5.47
N GLY A 111 -4.88 2.22 5.57
CA GLY A 111 -5.91 2.29 4.52
C GLY A 111 -5.64 1.39 3.31
N ARG A 112 -4.63 0.51 3.35
CA ARG A 112 -4.47 -0.55 2.36
C ARG A 112 -5.39 -1.72 2.68
N SER A 113 -5.78 -2.45 1.64
CA SER A 113 -6.55 -3.68 1.78
C SER A 113 -6.03 -4.72 0.80
N ILE A 114 -6.23 -5.99 1.11
CA ILE A 114 -5.89 -7.11 0.23
C ILE A 114 -7.21 -7.73 -0.26
N ILE A 115 -7.29 -8.01 -1.54
CA ILE A 115 -8.40 -8.71 -2.18
C ILE A 115 -7.91 -10.11 -2.51
N ALA A 116 -8.56 -11.11 -1.95
CA ALA A 116 -8.27 -12.52 -2.17
C ALA A 116 -9.60 -13.27 -2.37
N GLY A 117 -9.76 -13.93 -3.51
CA GLY A 117 -10.93 -14.81 -3.76
C GLY A 117 -12.28 -14.10 -3.61
N GLY A 118 -12.37 -12.81 -3.96
CA GLY A 118 -13.59 -12.02 -3.81
C GLY A 118 -13.90 -11.57 -2.38
N SER A 119 -12.98 -11.73 -1.44
CA SER A 119 -13.08 -11.20 -0.08
C SER A 119 -12.03 -10.12 0.16
N ARG A 120 -12.32 -9.19 1.07
CA ARG A 120 -11.41 -8.13 1.47
C ARG A 120 -10.78 -8.42 2.83
N ILE A 121 -9.46 -8.40 2.90
CA ILE A 121 -8.70 -8.44 4.16
C ILE A 121 -8.25 -7.01 4.48
N ASP A 122 -8.63 -6.52 5.66
CA ASP A 122 -8.25 -5.19 6.11
C ASP A 122 -6.82 -5.19 6.67
N VAL A 123 -6.00 -4.22 6.26
CA VAL A 123 -4.62 -4.09 6.74
C VAL A 123 -4.55 -3.05 7.85
N ALA A 124 -4.18 -3.50 9.04
CA ALA A 124 -3.82 -2.64 10.16
C ALA A 124 -2.29 -2.61 10.29
N VAL A 125 -1.71 -1.41 10.46
CA VAL A 125 -0.26 -1.26 10.62
C VAL A 125 0.01 -0.75 12.02
N SER A 126 0.62 -1.60 12.84
CA SER A 126 1.12 -1.26 14.16
C SER A 126 2.59 -0.88 14.02
N SER A 127 2.87 0.42 14.04
CA SER A 127 4.25 0.90 14.08
C SER A 127 4.79 0.76 15.50
N GLU A 128 5.83 -0.07 15.67
CA GLU A 128 6.72 0.02 16.85
C GLU A 128 7.79 1.11 16.62
N GLU A 129 7.45 2.20 15.93
CA GLU A 129 8.31 3.37 15.77
C GLU A 129 7.72 4.52 16.58
N SER A 130 7.88 4.41 17.90
CA SER A 130 7.75 5.53 18.83
C SER A 130 8.77 5.37 19.94
N ALA A 131 10.02 5.71 19.63
CA ALA A 131 10.89 6.56 20.45
C ALA A 131 12.35 6.53 19.96
N VAL A 132 12.65 7.15 18.81
CA VAL A 132 14.01 7.63 18.56
C VAL A 132 13.97 9.07 18.07
N ASN A 133 14.41 9.96 18.97
CA ASN A 133 14.83 11.34 18.73
C ASN A 133 13.74 12.43 18.61
N ALA A 134 13.01 12.69 19.70
CA ALA A 134 12.80 14.08 20.09
C ALA A 134 14.13 14.56 20.69
N GLY A 135 14.81 15.46 19.99
CA GLY A 135 16.23 15.74 20.11
C GLY A 135 16.76 15.96 21.53
N GLU A 136 18.01 15.56 21.70
CA GLU A 136 18.91 16.07 22.73
C GLU A 136 18.86 17.60 22.71
N GLY A 137 18.07 18.18 23.62
CA GLY A 137 18.14 19.59 23.94
C GLY A 137 19.53 19.86 24.53
N CYS A 138 20.34 20.62 23.80
CA CYS A 138 21.62 21.11 24.28
C CYS A 138 21.48 21.71 25.70
N PRO A 139 22.41 21.44 26.63
CA PRO A 139 22.42 22.13 27.91
C PRO A 139 22.65 23.62 27.66
N SER A 140 21.64 24.44 27.98
CA SER A 140 21.75 25.91 27.91
C SER A 140 22.87 26.40 28.83
N PRO A 141 23.74 27.35 28.41
CA PRO A 141 24.76 27.90 29.27
C PRO A 141 24.13 28.73 30.40
N ARG A 142 24.52 28.38 31.62
CA ARG A 142 24.23 29.04 32.89
C ARG A 142 24.52 30.55 32.82
N ARG A 143 23.50 31.41 32.81
CA ARG A 143 23.67 32.86 33.01
C ARG A 143 23.58 33.16 34.50
N ARG A 144 24.73 33.44 35.10
CA ARG A 144 24.92 33.87 36.49
C ARG A 144 24.61 35.37 36.58
N THR A 145 23.67 35.74 37.46
CA THR A 145 23.56 37.08 38.05
C THR A 145 23.79 36.93 39.54
#